data_AF-K7AGU6-F1
#
_entry.id   AF-K7AGU6-F1
#
_cell.length_a   1.000
_cell.length_b   1.000
_cell.length_c   1.000
_cell.angle_alpha   90.00
_cell.angle_beta   90.00
_cell.angle_gamma   90.00
#
_symmetry.space_group_name_H-M   'P 1'
#
loop_
_entity.id
_entity.type
_entity.pdbx_description
1 polymer ?
#
loop_
_entity_poly.entity_id
_entity_poly.type
_entity_poly.pdbx_seq_one_letter_code
_entity_poly.pdbx_strand_id
1 'polypeptide(L)'
;MRIPTESYEKIYQSYTDALAWMSKTGVKFSSGRTNHYEKVLEHWKDEYKTASEDQGKATFPDFVSSVFEVHDFIDIHKAFRDIPSSELSQLVENLQKGIKGPINASDETPKSTTARNFLFEATVAARSHRPQVGVEAILNATSDTGIR
;
A
#
# COMPACT_ATOMS: atom_id res chain seq x y z
N MET A 1 -12.24 23.30 12.51
CA MET A 1 -11.93 22.07 11.73
C MET A 1 -10.50 21.67 12.07
N ARG A 2 -10.28 20.48 12.67
CA ARG A 2 -8.93 19.93 12.79
C ARG A 2 -8.71 19.01 11.60
N ILE A 3 -7.70 19.29 10.79
CA ILE A 3 -7.26 18.34 9.78
C ILE A 3 -6.61 17.18 10.55
N PRO A 4 -7.06 15.93 10.37
CA PRO A 4 -6.41 14.78 10.99
C PRO A 4 -4.94 14.74 10.55
N THR A 5 -4.03 14.62 11.51
CA THR A 5 -2.59 14.52 11.26
C THR A 5 -2.05 13.26 11.91
N GLU A 6 -1.16 12.56 11.22
CA GLU A 6 -0.38 11.46 11.77
C GLU A 6 1.11 11.80 11.71
N SER A 7 1.89 11.30 12.67
CA SER A 7 3.35 11.43 12.62
C SER A 7 3.92 10.45 11.62
N TYR A 8 5.06 10.81 11.00
CA TYR A 8 5.81 9.88 10.16
C TYR A 8 6.19 8.59 10.90
N GLU A 9 6.48 8.67 12.20
CA GLU A 9 6.73 7.50 13.06
C GLU A 9 5.56 6.52 13.04
N LYS A 10 4.33 7.04 13.21
CA LYS A 10 3.14 6.20 13.23
C LYS A 10 2.84 5.60 11.86
N ILE A 11 3.05 6.38 10.79
CA ILE A 11 2.87 5.89 9.41
C ILE A 11 3.89 4.79 9.10
N TYR A 12 5.16 5.00 9.43
CA TYR A 12 6.23 4.03 9.27
C TYR A 12 5.90 2.73 10.01
N GLN A 13 5.57 2.80 11.31
CA GLN A 13 5.18 1.61 12.08
C GLN A 13 3.97 0.90 11.48
N SER A 14 2.92 1.64 11.10
CA SER A 14 1.71 1.05 10.51
C SER A 14 2.00 0.35 9.18
N TYR A 15 2.95 0.89 8.40
CA TYR A 15 3.38 0.31 7.14
C TYR A 15 4.22 -0.95 7.37
N THR A 16 5.19 -0.91 8.29
CA THR A 16 5.98 -2.09 8.67
C THR A 16 5.07 -3.23 9.18
N ASP A 17 4.06 -2.92 9.98
CA ASP A 17 3.06 -3.90 10.43
C ASP A 17 2.27 -4.49 9.26
N ALA A 18 1.89 -3.65 8.28
CA ALA A 18 1.20 -4.11 7.07
C ALA A 18 2.08 -5.04 6.23
N LEU A 19 3.37 -4.71 6.04
CA LEU A 19 4.32 -5.57 5.34
C LEU A 19 4.54 -6.91 6.07
N ALA A 20 4.65 -6.88 7.39
CA ALA A 20 4.78 -8.09 8.20
C ALA A 20 3.54 -9.00 8.08
N TRP A 21 2.34 -8.41 8.14
CA TRP A 21 1.09 -9.12 7.91
C TRP A 21 1.05 -9.75 6.51
N MET A 22 1.34 -8.98 5.46
CA MET A 22 1.39 -9.46 4.08
C MET A 22 2.36 -10.64 3.92
N SER A 23 3.54 -10.55 4.52
CA SER A 23 4.53 -11.64 4.51
C SER A 23 3.97 -12.89 5.18
N LYS A 24 3.35 -12.75 6.36
CA LYS A 24 2.74 -13.84 7.11
C LYS A 24 1.57 -14.49 6.34
N THR A 25 0.81 -13.73 5.57
CA THR A 25 -0.29 -14.25 4.73
C THR A 25 0.20 -14.91 3.43
N GLY A 26 1.49 -14.80 3.11
CA GLY A 26 2.11 -15.51 1.98
C GLY A 26 2.58 -14.63 0.81
N VAL A 27 2.49 -13.30 0.94
CA VAL A 27 3.08 -12.38 -0.06
C VAL A 27 4.60 -12.48 0.02
N LYS A 28 5.24 -12.74 -1.12
CA LYS A 28 6.69 -12.85 -1.24
C LYS A 28 7.25 -11.53 -1.73
N PHE A 29 7.96 -10.84 -0.85
CA PHE A 29 8.67 -9.62 -1.16
C PHE A 29 9.96 -9.91 -1.93
N SER A 30 10.28 -9.02 -2.87
CA SER A 30 11.59 -8.91 -3.51
C SER A 30 12.14 -7.50 -3.27
N SER A 31 13.38 -7.22 -3.71
CA SER A 31 13.82 -5.82 -3.83
C SER A 31 12.93 -5.13 -4.87
N GLY A 32 11.99 -4.32 -4.41
CA GLY A 32 10.96 -3.70 -5.22
C GLY A 32 10.37 -2.47 -4.54
N ARG A 33 9.24 -2.00 -5.06
CA ARG A 33 8.60 -0.76 -4.64
C ARG A 33 8.31 -0.68 -3.14
N THR A 34 7.89 -1.78 -2.52
CA THR A 34 7.50 -1.78 -1.10
C THR A 34 8.67 -1.49 -0.17
N ASN A 35 9.84 -2.08 -0.46
CA ASN A 35 11.06 -1.82 0.29
C ASN A 35 11.62 -0.42 -0.01
N HIS A 36 11.43 0.09 -1.23
CA HIS A 36 11.76 1.47 -1.54
C HIS A 36 10.92 2.44 -0.69
N TYR A 37 9.61 2.22 -0.62
CA TYR A 37 8.68 3.04 0.19
C TYR A 37 9.04 2.99 1.68
N GLU A 38 9.44 1.82 2.19
CA GLU A 38 9.88 1.67 3.58
C GLU A 38 11.10 2.55 3.87
N LYS A 39 12.12 2.52 3.02
CA LYS A 39 13.33 3.34 3.16
C LYS A 39 13.06 4.83 3.06
N VAL A 40 12.17 5.23 2.14
CA VAL A 40 11.74 6.63 2.01
C VAL A 40 11.08 7.10 3.29
N LEU A 41 10.18 6.30 3.87
CA LEU A 41 9.54 6.65 5.14
C LEU A 41 10.50 6.62 6.32
N GLU A 42 11.40 5.65 6.40
CA GLU A 42 12.43 5.57 7.42
C GLU A 42 13.27 6.86 7.45
N HIS A 43 13.73 7.32 6.28
CA HIS A 43 14.47 8.58 6.16
C HIS A 43 13.63 9.79 6.62
N TRP A 44 12.41 9.95 6.09
CA TRP A 44 11.59 11.13 6.40
C TRP A 44 11.05 11.15 7.82
N LYS A 45 10.97 9.99 8.48
CA LYS A 45 10.64 9.89 9.91
C LYS A 45 11.65 10.65 10.77
N ASP A 46 12.92 10.58 10.40
CA ASP A 46 14.03 11.15 11.19
C ASP A 46 14.46 12.53 10.66
N GLU A 47 14.46 12.73 9.35
CA GLU A 47 15.12 13.88 8.72
C GLU A 47 14.18 15.03 8.29
N TYR A 48 12.85 14.90 8.39
CA TYR A 48 11.92 15.92 7.86
C TYR A 48 12.09 17.34 8.43
N LYS A 49 12.73 17.48 9.58
CA LYS A 49 13.00 18.78 10.23
C LYS A 49 14.39 19.33 9.91
N THR A 50 15.30 18.50 9.42
CA THR A 50 16.72 18.82 9.28
C THR A 50 17.21 18.72 7.84
N ALA A 51 16.44 18.08 6.95
CA ALA A 51 16.73 18.01 5.52
C ALA A 51 16.82 19.41 4.90
N SER A 52 17.80 19.60 4.02
CA SER A 52 17.93 20.83 3.24
C SER A 52 16.82 20.94 2.19
N GLU A 53 16.58 22.15 1.69
CA GLU A 53 15.60 22.37 0.61
C GLU A 53 15.95 21.57 -0.65
N ASP A 54 17.23 21.47 -0.99
CA ASP A 54 17.70 20.72 -2.17
C ASP A 54 17.51 19.21 -1.99
N GLN A 55 17.78 18.68 -0.80
CA GLN A 55 17.46 17.28 -0.46
C GLN A 55 15.96 17.04 -0.57
N GLY A 56 15.15 17.95 -0.01
CA GLY A 56 13.69 17.89 -0.11
C GLY A 56 13.21 17.84 -1.55
N LYS A 57 13.69 18.74 -2.42
CA LYS A 57 13.31 18.78 -3.85
C LYS A 57 13.69 17.50 -4.58
N ALA A 58 14.87 16.95 -4.31
CA ALA A 58 15.35 15.75 -4.99
C ALA A 58 14.50 14.52 -4.63
N THR A 59 14.06 14.40 -3.38
CA THR A 59 13.33 13.22 -2.89
C THR A 59 11.81 13.39 -2.93
N PHE A 60 11.30 14.61 -3.14
CA PHE A 60 9.86 14.89 -3.11
C PHE A 60 9.01 13.99 -4.03
N PRO A 61 9.40 13.71 -5.31
CA PRO A 61 8.60 12.85 -6.17
C PRO A 61 8.44 11.43 -5.60
N ASP A 62 9.55 10.83 -5.16
CA ASP A 62 9.55 9.49 -4.56
C ASP A 62 8.79 9.48 -3.25
N PHE A 63 8.93 10.52 -2.43
CA PHE A 63 8.18 10.69 -1.19
C PHE A 63 6.66 10.72 -1.41
N VAL A 64 6.19 11.56 -2.33
CA VAL A 64 4.77 11.70 -2.63
C VAL A 64 4.20 10.38 -3.16
N SER A 65 4.87 9.76 -4.14
CA SER A 65 4.46 8.45 -4.67
C SER A 65 4.40 7.38 -3.59
N SER A 66 5.42 7.33 -2.71
CA SER A 66 5.51 6.36 -1.63
C SER A 66 4.38 6.52 -0.61
N VAL A 67 4.13 7.75 -0.16
CA VAL A 67 3.14 8.01 0.90
C VAL A 67 1.72 7.65 0.46
N PHE A 68 1.34 7.93 -0.80
CA PHE A 68 0.01 7.55 -1.29
C PHE A 68 -0.21 6.05 -1.22
N GLU A 69 0.72 5.27 -1.75
CA GLU A 69 0.56 3.81 -1.80
C GLU A 69 0.80 3.13 -0.46
N VAL A 70 1.64 3.70 0.41
CA VAL A 70 1.77 3.23 1.79
C VAL A 70 0.42 3.27 2.50
N HIS A 71 -0.35 4.35 2.32
CA HIS A 71 -1.68 4.44 2.91
C HIS A 71 -2.64 3.39 2.37
N ASP A 72 -2.54 3.04 1.09
CA ASP A 72 -3.32 1.95 0.49
C ASP A 72 -3.00 0.61 1.17
N PHE A 73 -1.72 0.27 1.36
CA PHE A 73 -1.31 -0.94 2.09
C PHE A 73 -1.77 -0.94 3.56
N ILE A 74 -1.69 0.21 4.24
CA ILE A 74 -2.16 0.36 5.61
C ILE A 74 -3.68 0.16 5.70
N ASP A 75 -4.45 0.74 4.78
CA ASP A 75 -5.91 0.62 4.74
C ASP A 75 -6.32 -0.86 4.53
N ILE A 76 -5.66 -1.55 3.60
CA ILE A 76 -5.87 -2.99 3.34
C ILE A 76 -5.55 -3.83 4.59
N HIS A 77 -4.41 -3.59 5.22
CA HIS A 77 -4.04 -4.29 6.45
C HIS A 77 -5.09 -4.07 7.56
N LYS A 78 -5.50 -2.82 7.81
CA LYS A 78 -6.50 -2.50 8.84
C LYS A 78 -7.84 -3.19 8.58
N ALA A 79 -8.26 -3.32 7.32
CA ALA A 79 -9.53 -3.93 6.96
C ALA A 79 -9.52 -5.46 7.09
N PHE A 80 -8.40 -6.11 6.76
CA PHE A 80 -8.37 -7.56 6.54
C PHE A 80 -7.50 -8.36 7.51
N ARG A 81 -6.75 -7.72 8.42
CA ARG A 81 -5.84 -8.43 9.34
C ARG A 81 -6.50 -9.46 10.25
N ASP A 82 -7.76 -9.25 10.58
CA ASP A 82 -8.53 -10.10 11.49
C ASP A 82 -9.30 -11.22 10.75
N ILE A 83 -9.24 -11.24 9.41
CA ILE A 83 -9.83 -12.29 8.58
C ILE A 83 -8.88 -13.50 8.55
N PRO A 84 -9.38 -14.75 8.68
CA PRO A 84 -8.56 -15.95 8.58
C PRO A 84 -7.80 -16.03 7.25
N SER A 85 -6.51 -16.40 7.28
CA SER A 85 -5.69 -16.51 6.06
C SER A 85 -6.27 -17.44 4.99
N SER A 86 -7.07 -18.44 5.39
CA SER A 86 -7.78 -19.34 4.47
C SER A 86 -8.78 -18.62 3.56
N GLU A 87 -9.31 -17.48 4.01
CA GLU A 87 -10.29 -16.66 3.28
C GLU A 87 -9.61 -15.52 2.48
N LEU A 88 -8.30 -15.34 2.65
CA LEU A 88 -7.52 -14.26 2.03
C LEU A 88 -6.73 -14.69 0.79
N SER A 89 -6.87 -15.94 0.33
CA SER A 89 -6.05 -16.49 -0.78
C SER A 89 -6.04 -15.60 -2.03
N GLN A 90 -7.22 -15.17 -2.50
CA GLN A 90 -7.32 -14.32 -3.69
C GLN A 90 -6.76 -12.91 -3.45
N LEU A 91 -6.96 -12.36 -2.26
CA LEU A 91 -6.36 -11.06 -1.88
C LEU A 91 -4.83 -11.16 -1.88
N VAL A 92 -4.26 -12.22 -1.33
CA VAL A 92 -2.81 -12.46 -1.29
C VAL A 92 -2.24 -12.57 -2.71
N GLU A 93 -2.92 -13.27 -3.61
CA GLU A 93 -2.52 -13.33 -5.03
C GLU A 93 -2.53 -11.95 -5.68
N ASN A 94 -3.55 -11.13 -5.41
CA ASN A 94 -3.67 -9.80 -5.97
C ASN A 94 -2.63 -8.83 -5.37
N LEU A 95 -2.36 -8.92 -4.07
CA LEU A 95 -1.28 -8.19 -3.41
C LEU A 95 0.09 -8.57 -3.98
N GLN A 96 0.31 -9.85 -4.29
CA GLN A 96 1.54 -10.31 -4.93
C GLN A 96 1.76 -9.66 -6.30
N LYS A 97 0.70 -9.31 -7.03
CA LYS A 97 0.76 -8.52 -8.28
C LYS A 97 0.93 -7.02 -7.98
N GLY A 98 0.23 -6.49 -6.98
CA GLY A 98 0.27 -5.09 -6.56
C GLY A 98 1.67 -4.59 -6.16
N ILE A 99 2.52 -5.49 -5.68
CA ILE A 99 3.92 -5.15 -5.34
C ILE A 99 4.89 -5.20 -6.54
N LYS A 100 4.44 -5.66 -7.71
CA LYS A 100 5.26 -5.82 -8.93
C LYS A 100 4.99 -4.72 -9.95
N GLY A 101 5.52 -3.53 -9.71
CA GLY A 101 5.38 -2.38 -10.60
C GLY A 101 6.48 -1.34 -10.39
N PRO A 102 6.52 -0.30 -11.23
CA PRO A 102 7.47 0.80 -11.07
C PRO A 102 7.20 1.59 -9.79
N ILE A 103 8.26 2.17 -9.22
CA ILE A 103 8.20 2.97 -7.99
C ILE A 103 7.25 4.15 -8.17
N ASN A 104 7.41 4.90 -9.27
CA ASN A 104 6.63 6.10 -9.57
C ASN A 104 5.56 5.82 -10.64
N ALA A 105 4.43 6.53 -10.54
CA ALA A 105 3.32 6.40 -11.48
C ALA A 105 3.67 6.96 -12.86
N SER A 106 4.52 7.98 -12.89
CA SER A 106 5.06 8.55 -14.14
C SER A 106 5.81 7.54 -15.01
N ASP A 107 6.33 6.47 -14.39
CA ASP A 107 7.12 5.45 -15.07
C ASP A 107 6.23 4.27 -15.54
N GLU A 108 4.92 4.36 -15.34
CA GLU A 108 3.99 3.37 -15.88
C GLU A 108 3.88 3.45 -17.40
N THR A 109 3.76 2.27 -17.98
CA THR A 109 3.39 2.07 -19.37
C THR A 109 2.06 1.31 -19.38
N PRO A 110 1.32 1.26 -20.50
CA PRO A 110 0.14 0.42 -20.63
C PRO A 110 0.36 -1.06 -20.26
N LYS A 111 1.62 -1.53 -20.21
CA LYS A 111 1.99 -2.90 -19.85
C LYS A 111 2.35 -3.08 -18.36
N SER A 112 2.44 -2.00 -17.58
CA SER A 112 2.88 -2.04 -16.18
C SER A 112 1.89 -1.43 -15.18
N THR A 113 0.68 -1.06 -15.61
CA THR A 113 -0.39 -0.51 -14.76
C THR A 113 -1.06 -1.54 -13.84
N THR A 114 -0.89 -2.84 -14.12
CA THR A 114 -1.53 -3.94 -13.37
C THR A 114 -1.34 -3.81 -11.86
N ALA A 115 -0.14 -3.43 -11.41
CA ALA A 115 0.15 -3.31 -9.99
C ALA A 115 -0.71 -2.25 -9.30
N ARG A 116 -0.81 -1.04 -9.87
CA ARG A 116 -1.61 0.05 -9.31
C ARG A 116 -3.11 -0.20 -9.46
N ASN A 117 -3.56 -0.80 -10.55
CA ASN A 117 -4.96 -1.19 -10.72
C ASN A 117 -5.39 -2.14 -9.60
N PHE A 118 -4.59 -3.16 -9.30
CA PHE A 118 -4.89 -4.07 -8.20
C PHE A 118 -4.83 -3.42 -6.83
N LEU A 119 -3.84 -2.57 -6.59
CA LEU A 119 -3.73 -1.85 -5.32
C LEU A 119 -4.96 -0.94 -5.12
N PHE A 120 -5.42 -0.28 -6.18
CA PHE A 120 -6.65 0.49 -6.18
C PHE A 120 -7.87 -0.37 -5.84
N GLU A 121 -8.07 -1.50 -6.53
CA GLU A 121 -9.19 -2.42 -6.25
C GLU A 121 -9.19 -2.94 -4.82
N ALA A 122 -8.02 -3.36 -4.32
CA ALA A 122 -7.87 -3.84 -2.95
C ALA A 122 -8.18 -2.75 -1.92
N THR A 123 -7.78 -1.51 -2.19
CA THR A 123 -8.10 -0.34 -1.36
C THR A 123 -9.59 -0.02 -1.38
N VAL A 124 -10.24 -0.09 -2.54
CA VAL A 124 -11.69 0.07 -2.65
C VAL A 124 -12.42 -0.99 -1.84
N ALA A 125 -11.99 -2.25 -1.92
CA ALA A 125 -12.52 -3.33 -1.11
C ALA A 125 -12.32 -3.05 0.39
N ALA A 126 -11.12 -2.64 0.80
CA ALA A 126 -10.80 -2.32 2.19
C ALA A 126 -11.68 -1.20 2.76
N ARG A 127 -11.89 -0.12 1.99
CA ARG A 127 -12.74 1.01 2.41
C ARG A 127 -14.23 0.66 2.47
N SER A 128 -14.64 -0.31 1.66
CA SER A 128 -16.01 -0.83 1.61
C SER A 128 -16.28 -1.88 2.68
N HIS A 129 -15.24 -2.58 3.16
CA HIS A 129 -15.33 -3.58 4.21
C HIS A 129 -15.63 -2.92 5.57
N ARG A 130 -16.91 -2.95 5.96
CA ARG A 130 -17.46 -2.36 7.19
C ARG A 130 -18.41 -3.36 7.87
N PRO A 131 -17.91 -4.48 8.41
CA PRO A 131 -18.73 -5.52 9.02
C PRO A 131 -19.61 -5.00 10.16
N GLN A 132 -19.17 -3.97 10.88
CA GLN A 132 -19.93 -3.32 11.95
C GLN A 132 -21.25 -2.66 11.52
N VAL A 133 -21.44 -2.40 10.23
CA VAL A 133 -22.71 -1.93 9.66
C VAL A 133 -23.29 -2.91 8.63
N GLY A 134 -22.84 -4.17 8.66
CA GLY A 134 -23.35 -5.24 7.80
C GLY A 134 -22.86 -5.20 6.35
N VAL A 135 -21.76 -4.50 6.07
CA VAL A 135 -21.16 -4.47 4.73
C VAL A 135 -19.84 -5.24 4.74
N GLU A 136 -19.83 -6.41 4.13
CA GLU A 136 -18.62 -7.22 3.95
C GLU A 136 -18.18 -7.17 2.49
N ALA A 137 -16.96 -6.70 2.25
CA ALA A 137 -16.33 -6.73 0.94
C ALA A 137 -15.05 -7.57 1.03
N ILE A 138 -14.89 -8.53 0.13
CA ILE A 138 -13.64 -9.27 -0.07
C ILE A 138 -13.34 -9.21 -1.56
N LEU A 139 -12.10 -8.82 -1.91
CA LEU A 139 -11.65 -8.81 -3.30
C LEU A 139 -11.44 -10.26 -3.77
N ASN A 140 -12.50 -10.86 -4.31
CA ASN A 140 -12.50 -12.22 -4.86
C ASN A 140 -12.70 -12.21 -6.39
N ALA A 141 -12.11 -11.23 -7.08
CA ALA A 141 -12.18 -11.11 -8.53
C ALA A 141 -11.02 -11.88 -9.18
N THR A 142 -11.34 -12.69 -10.19
CA THR A 142 -10.36 -13.45 -11.00
C THR A 142 -9.75 -12.63 -12.15
N SER A 143 -10.28 -11.44 -12.43
CA SER A 143 -9.88 -10.57 -13.56
C SER A 143 -9.75 -9.12 -13.12
N ASP A 144 -8.66 -8.49 -13.57
CA ASP A 144 -8.22 -7.11 -13.37
C ASP A 144 -9.13 -6.07 -14.06
N THR A 145 -10.09 -6.51 -14.88
CA THR A 145 -10.96 -5.62 -15.67
C THR A 145 -12.44 -5.94 -15.54
N GLY A 146 -12.83 -7.00 -14.83
CA GLY A 146 -14.23 -7.36 -14.64
C GLY A 146 -15.01 -7.69 -15.93
N ILE A 147 -14.35 -7.85 -17.09
CA ILE A 147 -14.99 -8.20 -18.36
C ILE A 147 -14.76 -9.68 -18.68
N ARG A 148 -15.85 -10.40 -18.90
CA ARG A 148 -15.89 -11.63 -19.69
C ARG A 148 -16.47 -11.32 -21.06
#